data_AF-A0A7W1BG74-F1
#
_entry.id   AF-A0A7W1BG74-F1
#
_cell.length_a   1.000
_cell.length_b   1.000
_cell.length_c   1.000
_cell.angle_alpha   90.00
_cell.angle_beta   90.00
_cell.angle_gamma   90.00
#
_symmetry.space_group_name_H-M   'P 1'
#
loop_
_entity.id
_entity.type
_entity.pdbx_description
1 polymer ?
#
loop_
_entity_poly.entity_id
_entity_poly.type
_entity_poly.pdbx_seq_one_letter_code
_entity_poly.pdbx_strand_id
1 'polypeptide(L)'
;MVAVLRAALWLLLSAAIVAATGFVLYAPRDLPVSSRDAALAQLVIELDQGETVEATATVSRRHWWDYFHETSGVLAATERRLIWVGVTPRGIIERDAGQPTAFDVAYYPYDSVTSAVGRVFFGARRGIVLTRGPERDAFIVQSEEAPTVRILTAVMDRRLAAIRSEAERERRQQEYAAFLARQPVYHDVKFGEALSTIAEQYG
;
A
#
# COMPACT_ATOMS: atom_id res chain seq x y z
N MET A 1 40.18 -9.57 -40.28
CA MET A 1 39.26 -10.59 -39.74
C MET A 1 39.49 -10.89 -38.26
N VAL A 2 40.72 -11.16 -37.82
CA VAL A 2 41.04 -11.52 -36.41
C VAL A 2 40.71 -10.42 -35.39
N ALA A 3 40.93 -9.14 -35.73
CA ALA A 3 40.64 -8.02 -34.81
C ALA A 3 39.13 -7.83 -34.56
N VAL A 4 38.30 -8.02 -35.58
CA VAL A 4 36.83 -7.93 -35.47
C VAL A 4 36.29 -9.08 -34.62
N LEU A 5 36.85 -10.28 -34.77
CA LEU A 5 36.46 -11.45 -33.98
C LEU A 5 36.82 -11.29 -32.50
N ARG A 6 37.99 -10.69 -32.20
CA ARG A 6 38.39 -10.36 -30.82
C ARG A 6 37.50 -9.28 -30.21
N ALA A 7 37.16 -8.23 -30.95
CA ALA A 7 36.26 -7.18 -30.47
C ALA A 7 34.86 -7.73 -30.16
N ALA A 8 34.31 -8.58 -31.05
CA ALA A 8 33.03 -9.24 -30.83
C ALA A 8 33.06 -10.18 -29.61
N LEU A 9 34.16 -10.92 -29.41
CA LEU A 9 34.35 -11.78 -28.24
C LEU A 9 34.36 -10.97 -26.94
N TRP A 10 35.08 -9.84 -26.89
CA TRP A 10 35.09 -8.96 -25.71
C TRP A 10 33.72 -8.34 -25.43
N LEU A 11 32.98 -7.97 -26.48
CA LEU A 11 31.62 -7.44 -26.35
C LEU A 11 30.68 -8.50 -25.77
N LEU A 12 30.70 -9.73 -26.29
CA LEU A 12 29.92 -10.85 -25.76
C LEU A 12 30.31 -11.20 -24.32
N LEU A 13 31.60 -11.20 -24.00
CA LEU A 13 32.09 -11.50 -22.66
C LEU A 13 31.65 -10.43 -21.66
N SER A 14 31.73 -9.16 -22.04
CA SER A 14 31.24 -8.04 -21.21
C SER A 14 29.73 -8.10 -21.01
N ALA A 15 28.95 -8.38 -22.06
CA ALA A 15 27.52 -8.58 -21.96
C ALA A 15 27.16 -9.78 -21.06
N ALA A 16 27.90 -10.89 -21.17
CA ALA A 16 27.71 -12.06 -20.32
C ALA A 16 28.02 -11.78 -18.85
N ILE A 17 29.07 -11.00 -18.56
CA ILE A 17 29.41 -10.57 -17.19
C ILE A 17 28.28 -9.70 -16.64
N VAL A 18 27.82 -8.69 -17.38
CA VAL A 18 26.71 -7.83 -16.95
C VAL A 18 25.44 -8.64 -16.70
N ALA A 19 25.13 -9.60 -17.58
CA ALA A 19 23.99 -10.49 -17.42
C ALA A 19 24.14 -11.41 -16.19
N ALA A 20 25.33 -11.95 -15.93
CA ALA A 20 25.61 -12.81 -14.78
C ALA A 20 25.55 -12.01 -13.47
N THR A 21 26.13 -10.81 -13.43
CA THR A 21 26.03 -9.91 -12.28
C THR A 21 24.58 -9.53 -12.01
N GLY A 22 23.82 -9.18 -13.05
CA GLY A 22 22.38 -8.97 -12.94
C GLY A 22 21.69 -10.22 -12.36
N PHE A 23 21.93 -11.40 -12.92
CA PHE A 23 21.31 -12.63 -12.44
C PHE A 23 21.59 -12.91 -10.96
N VAL A 24 22.83 -12.72 -10.49
CA VAL A 24 23.19 -12.92 -9.08
C VAL A 24 22.52 -11.90 -8.16
N LEU A 25 22.44 -10.62 -8.56
CA LEU A 25 21.77 -9.56 -7.80
C LEU A 25 20.23 -9.72 -7.81
N TYR A 26 19.68 -10.31 -8.86
CA TYR A 26 18.24 -10.55 -9.01
C TYR A 26 17.82 -11.98 -8.67
N ALA A 27 18.71 -12.84 -8.20
CA ALA A 27 18.41 -14.23 -7.85
C ALA A 27 17.39 -14.29 -6.69
N PRO A 28 16.42 -15.23 -6.71
CA PRO A 28 15.47 -15.40 -5.62
C PRO A 28 16.22 -15.79 -4.35
N ARG A 29 15.96 -15.09 -3.25
CA ARG A 29 16.36 -15.55 -1.93
C ARG A 29 15.10 -15.99 -1.21
N ASP A 30 15.12 -17.22 -0.71
CA ASP A 30 14.02 -17.72 0.10
C ASP A 30 13.97 -16.98 1.42
N LEU A 31 12.74 -16.68 1.84
CA LEU A 31 12.42 -16.06 3.12
C LEU A 31 12.87 -17.00 4.26
N PRO A 32 13.80 -16.58 5.14
CA PRO A 32 14.08 -17.34 6.35
C PRO A 32 12.82 -17.33 7.22
N VAL A 33 12.35 -18.50 7.67
CA VAL A 33 11.17 -18.64 8.55
C VAL A 33 11.26 -17.72 9.77
N SER A 34 12.47 -17.54 10.32
CA SER A 34 12.76 -16.64 11.45
C SER A 34 12.44 -15.16 11.21
N SER A 35 12.48 -14.69 9.96
CA SER A 35 12.16 -13.30 9.63
C SER A 35 10.65 -13.03 9.69
N ARG A 36 9.83 -14.02 9.34
CA ARG A 36 8.37 -13.93 9.42
C ARG A 36 7.91 -13.84 10.87
N ASP A 37 8.42 -14.71 11.73
CA ASP A 37 8.02 -14.73 13.14
C ASP A 37 8.41 -13.44 13.87
N ALA A 38 9.60 -12.91 13.57
CA ALA A 38 10.03 -11.62 14.09
C ALA A 38 9.17 -10.46 13.57
N ALA A 39 8.79 -10.45 12.29
CA ALA A 39 7.90 -9.45 11.73
C ALA A 39 6.49 -9.50 12.34
N LEU A 40 5.95 -10.71 12.59
CA LEU A 40 4.65 -10.88 13.25
C LEU A 40 4.68 -10.41 14.70
N ALA A 41 5.77 -10.70 15.43
CA ALA A 41 5.93 -10.22 16.79
C ALA A 41 5.97 -8.68 16.85
N GLN A 42 6.70 -8.05 15.92
CA GLN A 42 6.73 -6.59 15.81
C GLN A 42 5.37 -6.03 15.36
N LEU A 43 4.67 -6.69 14.43
CA LEU A 43 3.33 -6.26 13.99
C LEU A 43 2.37 -6.09 15.17
N VAL A 44 2.37 -7.00 16.14
CA VAL A 44 1.50 -6.91 17.32
C VAL A 44 1.80 -5.67 18.17
N ILE A 45 3.04 -5.21 18.19
CA ILE A 45 3.47 -3.99 18.91
C ILE A 45 2.99 -2.73 18.18
N GLU A 46 2.92 -2.78 16.85
CA GLU A 46 2.51 -1.67 15.98
C GLU A 46 0.99 -1.47 15.87
N LEU A 47 0.19 -2.38 16.43
CA LEU A 47 -1.27 -2.27 16.42
C LEU A 47 -1.74 -1.22 17.43
N ASP A 48 -2.66 -0.36 17.00
CA ASP A 48 -3.36 0.54 17.90
C ASP A 48 -4.28 -0.24 18.86
N GLN A 49 -4.70 0.40 19.96
CA GLN A 49 -5.60 -0.25 20.92
C GLN A 49 -6.93 -0.67 20.26
N GLY A 50 -7.21 -1.97 20.30
CA GLY A 50 -8.41 -2.56 19.69
C GLY A 50 -8.32 -2.74 18.17
N GLU A 51 -7.19 -2.43 17.53
CA GLU A 51 -6.96 -2.71 16.12
C GLU A 51 -6.75 -4.22 15.90
N THR A 52 -7.59 -4.84 15.06
CA THR A 52 -7.46 -6.26 14.73
C THR A 52 -6.92 -6.47 13.32
N VAL A 53 -6.24 -7.61 13.13
CA VAL A 53 -5.65 -8.00 11.85
C VAL A 53 -6.62 -8.94 11.14
N GLU A 54 -7.06 -8.56 9.94
CA GLU A 54 -7.98 -9.35 9.12
C GLU A 54 -7.23 -10.35 8.22
N ALA A 55 -6.11 -9.92 7.66
CA ALA A 55 -5.31 -10.73 6.75
C ALA A 55 -3.83 -10.37 6.86
N THR A 56 -2.95 -11.36 6.70
CA THR A 56 -1.49 -11.16 6.67
C THR A 56 -0.91 -11.93 5.50
N ALA A 57 0.00 -11.33 4.75
CA ALA A 57 0.72 -11.98 3.65
C ALA A 57 2.22 -11.76 3.79
N THR A 58 3.01 -12.82 3.61
CA THR A 58 4.47 -12.71 3.61
C THR A 58 4.93 -12.09 2.29
N VAL A 59 5.65 -10.98 2.38
CA VAL A 59 6.12 -10.21 1.21
C VAL A 59 7.58 -9.79 1.41
N SER A 60 8.29 -9.51 0.33
CA SER A 60 9.59 -8.85 0.40
C SER A 60 9.60 -7.56 -0.38
N ARG A 61 10.35 -6.56 0.09
CA ARG A 61 10.53 -5.26 -0.58
C ARG A 61 12.00 -5.11 -0.94
N ARG A 62 12.28 -4.52 -2.11
CA ARG A 62 13.65 -4.10 -2.47
C ARG A 62 13.75 -2.60 -2.42
N HIS A 63 14.71 -2.10 -1.65
CA HIS A 63 15.00 -0.68 -1.55
C HIS A 63 16.02 -0.32 -2.62
N TRP A 64 15.63 0.52 -3.58
CA TRP A 64 16.52 0.93 -4.67
C TRP A 64 17.71 1.77 -4.16
N TRP A 65 17.53 2.49 -3.05
CA TRP A 65 18.55 3.34 -2.43
C TRP A 65 19.50 2.58 -1.50
N ASP A 66 19.14 1.38 -1.06
CA ASP A 66 19.92 0.59 -0.12
C ASP A 66 20.45 -0.68 -0.82
N TYR A 67 21.30 -0.48 -1.82
CA TYR A 67 21.98 -1.55 -2.58
C TYR A 67 21.06 -2.68 -3.13
N PHE A 68 19.78 -2.38 -3.37
CA PHE A 68 18.77 -3.40 -3.72
C PHE A 68 18.64 -4.52 -2.68
N HIS A 69 18.95 -4.21 -1.42
CA HIS A 69 18.70 -5.11 -0.30
C HIS A 69 17.22 -5.48 -0.27
N GLU A 70 17.00 -6.79 -0.21
CA GLU A 70 15.67 -7.38 -0.12
C GLU A 70 15.34 -7.54 1.36
N THR A 71 14.40 -6.72 1.82
CA THR A 71 13.86 -6.74 3.17
C THR A 71 12.64 -7.65 3.18
N SER A 72 12.75 -8.74 3.93
CA SER A 72 11.70 -9.73 4.09
C SER A 72 10.75 -9.32 5.20
N GLY A 73 9.44 -9.45 5.01
CA GLY A 73 8.47 -8.97 5.98
C GLY A 73 7.06 -9.52 5.81
N VAL A 74 6.15 -8.93 6.56
CA VAL A 74 4.72 -9.23 6.51
C VAL A 74 3.96 -7.96 6.17
N LEU A 75 3.04 -8.07 5.22
CA LEU A 75 2.03 -7.07 4.93
C LEU A 75 0.73 -7.50 5.60
N ALA A 76 0.25 -6.71 6.54
CA ALA A 76 -0.96 -6.96 7.30
C ALA A 76 -2.05 -5.95 6.92
N ALA A 77 -3.23 -6.45 6.62
CA ALA A 77 -4.45 -5.65 6.52
C ALA A 77 -5.15 -5.66 7.87
N THR A 78 -5.26 -4.49 8.48
CA THR A 78 -6.02 -4.28 9.72
C THR A 78 -7.39 -3.69 9.39
N GLU A 79 -8.22 -3.53 10.41
CA GLU A 79 -9.50 -2.82 10.24
C GLU A 79 -9.33 -1.35 9.78
N ARG A 80 -8.19 -0.73 10.09
CA ARG A 80 -7.97 0.72 9.91
C ARG A 80 -7.01 1.06 8.77
N ARG A 81 -5.98 0.24 8.55
CA ARG A 81 -4.88 0.52 7.62
C ARG A 81 -4.18 -0.76 7.18
N LEU A 82 -3.34 -0.64 6.16
CA LEU A 82 -2.30 -1.63 5.93
C LEU A 82 -1.05 -1.28 6.72
N ILE A 83 -0.40 -2.28 7.27
CA ILE A 83 0.88 -2.16 7.94
C ILE A 83 1.83 -3.14 7.28
N TRP A 84 2.96 -2.64 6.80
CA TRP A 84 4.07 -3.48 6.38
C TRP A 84 5.16 -3.44 7.45
N VAL A 85 5.63 -4.62 7.85
CA VAL A 85 6.72 -4.79 8.80
C VAL A 85 7.79 -5.64 8.14
N GLY A 86 8.91 -5.02 7.80
CA GLY A 86 10.10 -5.62 7.23
C GLY A 86 11.17 -5.88 8.29
N VAL A 87 11.83 -7.02 8.21
CA VAL A 87 13.03 -7.34 8.99
C VAL A 87 14.24 -7.06 8.12
N THR A 88 15.06 -6.09 8.53
CA THR A 88 16.28 -5.75 7.80
C THR A 88 17.25 -6.92 7.91
N PRO A 89 17.77 -7.45 6.78
CA PRO A 89 18.70 -8.57 6.82
C PRO A 89 19.99 -8.15 7.55
N ARG A 90 20.42 -8.96 8.54
CA ARG A 90 21.69 -8.74 9.23
C ARG A 90 22.84 -8.88 8.22
N GLY A 91 23.70 -7.86 8.14
CA GLY A 91 24.86 -7.87 7.27
C GLY A 91 25.75 -9.09 7.55
N ILE A 92 26.37 -9.65 6.51
CA ILE A 92 27.28 -10.80 6.64
C ILE A 92 28.52 -10.43 7.49
N ILE A 93 28.86 -9.13 7.53
CA ILE A 93 30.06 -8.58 8.18
C ILE A 93 29.78 -8.18 9.65
N GLU A 94 28.55 -7.79 9.99
CA GLU A 94 28.14 -7.38 11.34
C GLU A 94 27.51 -8.57 12.09
N ARG A 95 28.34 -9.52 12.48
CA ARG A 95 27.97 -10.62 13.41
C ARG A 95 28.10 -10.19 14.88
N ASP A 96 27.75 -8.96 15.22
CA ASP A 96 27.64 -8.60 16.64
C ASP A 96 26.34 -9.17 17.19
N ALA A 97 26.47 -10.24 17.96
CA ALA A 97 25.37 -11.01 18.57
C ALA A 97 24.50 -10.21 19.56
N GLY A 98 24.74 -8.91 19.73
CA GLY A 98 24.04 -8.03 20.66
C GLY A 98 23.26 -6.87 20.04
N GLN A 99 23.29 -6.67 18.71
CA GLN A 99 22.52 -5.58 18.10
C GLN A 99 21.04 -5.97 17.93
N PRO A 100 20.09 -5.11 18.36
CA PRO A 100 18.66 -5.35 18.16
C PRO A 100 18.34 -5.44 16.67
N THR A 101 17.48 -6.38 16.30
CA THR A 101 17.01 -6.52 14.92
C THR A 101 16.34 -5.22 14.48
N ALA A 102 16.84 -4.60 13.41
CA ALA A 102 16.23 -3.40 12.85
C ALA A 102 14.99 -3.76 12.04
N PHE A 103 13.87 -3.10 12.34
CA PHE A 103 12.60 -3.25 11.64
C PHE A 103 12.33 -2.01 10.80
N ASP A 104 11.86 -2.22 9.57
CA ASP A 104 11.34 -1.16 8.71
C ASP A 104 9.81 -1.27 8.70
N VAL A 105 9.12 -0.22 9.14
CA VAL A 105 7.66 -0.22 9.30
C VAL A 105 7.06 0.87 8.42
N ALA A 106 6.08 0.49 7.61
CA ALA A 106 5.37 1.41 6.74
C ALA A 106 3.85 1.27 6.89
N TYR A 107 3.16 2.39 7.08
CA TYR A 107 1.71 2.44 7.26
C TYR A 107 1.03 2.99 6.01
N TYR A 108 0.02 2.30 5.49
CA TYR A 108 -0.76 2.75 4.33
C TYR A 108 -2.24 2.90 4.70
N PRO A 109 -2.72 4.13 4.88
CA PRO A 109 -4.14 4.41 5.09
C PRO A 109 -4.97 3.99 3.87
N TYR A 110 -6.14 3.39 4.09
CA TYR A 110 -6.99 2.86 3.01
C TYR A 110 -7.56 3.93 2.06
N ASP A 111 -7.71 5.17 2.54
CA ASP A 111 -8.24 6.30 1.78
C ASP A 111 -7.24 6.85 0.75
N SER A 112 -5.93 6.71 1.01
CA SER A 112 -4.86 7.31 0.23
C SER A 112 -4.05 6.30 -0.60
N VAL A 113 -4.24 4.99 -0.36
CA VAL A 113 -3.51 3.93 -1.04
C VAL A 113 -4.37 3.18 -2.05
N THR A 114 -3.79 2.87 -3.20
CA THR A 114 -4.36 1.93 -4.17
C THR A 114 -3.44 0.74 -4.34
N SER A 115 -4.03 -0.45 -4.54
CA SER A 115 -3.25 -1.67 -4.76
C SER A 115 -3.40 -2.19 -6.18
N ALA A 116 -2.33 -2.74 -6.72
CA ALA A 116 -2.34 -3.45 -8.00
C ALA A 116 -1.55 -4.75 -7.87
N VAL A 117 -2.21 -5.89 -8.10
CA VAL A 117 -1.54 -7.20 -8.18
C VAL A 117 -1.05 -7.41 -9.61
N GLY A 118 0.22 -7.79 -9.76
CA GLY A 118 0.78 -7.98 -11.08
C GLY A 118 2.20 -8.52 -11.06
N ARG A 119 2.96 -8.17 -12.10
CA ARG A 119 4.39 -8.45 -12.15
C ARG A 119 5.17 -7.18 -11.84
N VAL A 120 6.09 -7.29 -10.89
CA VAL A 120 7.00 -6.24 -10.41
C VAL A 120 8.41 -6.48 -10.93
N PHE A 121 9.26 -5.44 -10.88
CA PHE A 121 10.66 -5.48 -11.34
C PHE A 121 10.78 -5.95 -12.80
N PHE A 122 10.32 -5.11 -13.74
CA PHE A 122 10.37 -5.37 -15.19
C PHE A 122 9.69 -6.68 -15.63
N GLY A 123 8.63 -7.07 -14.94
CA GLY A 123 7.88 -8.30 -15.28
C GLY A 123 8.51 -9.59 -14.73
N ALA A 124 9.66 -9.51 -14.04
CA ALA A 124 10.41 -10.69 -13.62
C ALA A 124 9.73 -11.45 -12.47
N ARG A 125 9.09 -10.74 -11.53
CA ARG A 125 8.53 -11.34 -10.31
C ARG A 125 7.06 -11.02 -10.14
N ARG A 126 6.32 -11.90 -9.46
CA ARG A 126 4.95 -11.60 -8.99
C ARG A 126 5.04 -10.67 -7.79
N GLY A 127 4.07 -9.77 -7.69
CA GLY A 127 4.05 -8.80 -6.61
C GLY A 127 2.77 -8.01 -6.50
N ILE A 128 2.72 -7.21 -5.45
CA ILE A 128 1.70 -6.19 -5.21
C ILE A 128 2.40 -4.83 -5.22
N VAL A 129 1.82 -3.87 -5.94
CA VAL A 129 2.27 -2.48 -5.93
C VAL A 129 1.26 -1.68 -5.14
N LEU A 130 1.72 -1.03 -4.08
CA LEU A 130 0.96 -0.03 -3.34
C LEU A 130 1.34 1.35 -3.89
N THR A 131 0.34 2.12 -4.31
CA THR A 131 0.54 3.48 -4.82
C THR A 131 -0.11 4.48 -3.88
N ARG A 132 0.69 5.43 -3.36
CA ARG A 132 0.25 6.53 -2.52
C ARG A 132 0.67 7.84 -3.16
N GLY A 133 -0.27 8.52 -3.82
CA GLY A 133 0.03 9.72 -4.60
C GLY A 133 1.14 9.44 -5.65
N PRO A 134 2.29 10.14 -5.62
CA PRO A 134 3.41 9.89 -6.53
C PRO A 134 4.29 8.70 -6.12
N GLU A 135 4.19 8.23 -4.87
CA GLU A 135 5.03 7.15 -4.34
C GLU A 135 4.46 5.78 -4.75
N ARG A 136 5.37 4.88 -5.12
CA ARG A 136 5.04 3.49 -5.49
C ARG A 136 5.95 2.53 -4.77
N ASP A 137 5.33 1.69 -3.95
CA ASP A 137 6.02 0.65 -3.20
C ASP A 137 5.70 -0.72 -3.79
N ALA A 138 6.72 -1.33 -4.38
CA ALA A 138 6.62 -2.64 -5.00
C ALA A 138 7.06 -3.73 -4.01
N PHE A 139 6.15 -4.65 -3.73
CA PHE A 139 6.38 -5.82 -2.90
C PHE A 139 6.39 -7.07 -3.77
N ILE A 140 7.42 -7.88 -3.61
CA ILE A 140 7.58 -9.20 -4.21
C ILE A 140 6.76 -10.18 -3.37
N VAL A 141 6.01 -11.03 -4.07
CA VAL A 141 5.14 -12.05 -3.48
C VAL A 141 5.62 -13.40 -3.96
N GLN A 142 5.89 -14.30 -3.01
CA GLN A 142 6.19 -15.70 -3.35
C GLN A 142 4.93 -16.37 -3.91
N SER A 143 5.12 -17.35 -4.80
CA SER A 143 4.00 -18.02 -5.46
C SER A 143 3.00 -18.66 -4.49
N GLU A 144 3.47 -19.14 -3.34
CA GLU A 144 2.68 -19.75 -2.27
C GLU A 144 1.76 -18.73 -1.56
N GLU A 145 2.18 -17.47 -1.49
CA GLU A 145 1.46 -16.38 -0.82
C GLU A 145 0.50 -15.63 -1.76
N ALA A 146 0.46 -16.00 -3.04
CA ALA A 146 -0.43 -15.38 -4.03
C ALA A 146 -1.93 -15.48 -3.69
N PRO A 147 -2.46 -16.57 -3.11
CA PRO A 147 -3.84 -16.60 -2.60
C PRO A 147 -4.05 -15.61 -1.45
N THR A 148 -3.11 -15.54 -0.51
CA THR A 148 -3.18 -14.66 0.66
C THR A 148 -3.19 -13.19 0.27
N VAL A 149 -2.36 -12.79 -0.70
CA VAL A 149 -2.34 -11.43 -1.24
C VAL A 149 -3.65 -11.06 -1.92
N ARG A 150 -4.33 -12.01 -2.58
CA ARG A 150 -5.66 -11.76 -3.16
C ARG A 150 -6.72 -11.50 -2.09
N ILE A 151 -6.64 -12.19 -0.96
CA ILE A 151 -7.51 -11.90 0.20
C ILE A 151 -7.22 -10.50 0.72
N LEU A 152 -5.94 -10.15 0.87
CA LEU A 152 -5.52 -8.84 1.31
C LEU A 152 -6.05 -7.72 0.40
N THR A 153 -5.93 -7.86 -0.93
CA THR A 153 -6.47 -6.87 -1.88
C THR A 153 -8.00 -6.80 -1.83
N ALA A 154 -8.68 -7.94 -1.63
CA ALA A 154 -10.14 -7.94 -1.49
C ALA A 154 -10.61 -7.23 -0.20
N VAL A 155 -9.86 -7.34 0.90
CA VAL A 155 -10.12 -6.58 2.14
C VAL A 155 -9.95 -5.08 1.87
N MET A 156 -8.86 -4.68 1.22
CA MET A 156 -8.64 -3.28 0.84
C MET A 156 -9.76 -2.71 -0.02
N ASP A 157 -10.13 -3.42 -1.09
CA ASP A 157 -11.16 -2.98 -2.04
C ASP A 157 -12.51 -2.81 -1.34
N ARG A 158 -12.85 -3.72 -0.42
CA ARG A 158 -14.05 -3.64 0.41
C ARG A 158 -14.02 -2.39 1.31
N ARG A 159 -12.90 -2.12 1.97
CA ARG A 159 -12.74 -0.95 2.87
C ARG A 159 -12.83 0.36 2.09
N LEU A 160 -12.16 0.44 0.94
CA LEU A 160 -12.22 1.61 0.08
C LEU A 160 -13.63 1.85 -0.48
N ALA A 161 -14.35 0.79 -0.85
CA ALA A 161 -15.75 0.90 -1.28
C ALA A 161 -16.66 1.41 -0.16
N ALA A 162 -16.47 0.95 1.08
CA ALA A 162 -17.21 1.42 2.24
C ALA A 162 -17.00 2.93 2.47
N ILE A 163 -15.74 3.39 2.51
CA ILE A 163 -15.37 4.80 2.68
C ILE A 163 -16.02 5.67 1.60
N ARG A 164 -15.94 5.25 0.34
CA ARG A 164 -16.56 5.97 -0.79
C ARG A 164 -18.08 6.06 -0.64
N SER A 165 -18.72 4.97 -0.24
CA SER A 165 -20.18 4.94 -0.07
C SER A 165 -20.66 5.86 1.06
N GLU A 166 -19.88 6.02 2.12
CA GLU A 166 -20.15 6.95 3.22
C GLU A 166 -20.01 8.40 2.75
N ALA A 167 -18.90 8.74 2.08
CA ALA A 167 -18.69 10.06 1.51
C ALA A 167 -19.80 10.47 0.52
N GLU A 168 -20.29 9.53 -0.30
CA GLU A 168 -21.43 9.76 -1.20
C GLU A 168 -22.76 9.96 -0.46
N ARG A 169 -22.96 9.32 0.70
CA ARG A 169 -24.16 9.52 1.53
C ARG A 169 -24.14 10.90 2.16
N GLU A 170 -23.00 11.30 2.73
CA GLU A 170 -22.82 12.64 3.31
C GLU A 170 -23.04 13.73 2.26
N ARG A 171 -22.45 13.57 1.08
CA ARG A 171 -22.66 14.52 -0.04
C ARG A 171 -24.13 14.65 -0.42
N ARG A 172 -24.85 13.53 -0.54
CA ARG A 172 -26.29 13.55 -0.85
C ARG A 172 -27.11 14.23 0.25
N GLN A 173 -26.77 14.02 1.53
CA GLN A 173 -27.43 14.69 2.64
C GLN A 173 -27.19 16.20 2.61
N GLN A 174 -25.98 16.64 2.31
CA GLN A 174 -25.64 18.06 2.16
C GLN A 174 -26.38 18.70 0.97
N GLU A 175 -26.43 18.01 -0.18
CA GLU A 175 -27.16 18.47 -1.36
C GLU A 175 -28.67 18.58 -1.07
N TYR A 176 -29.25 17.62 -0.35
CA TYR A 176 -30.64 17.65 0.07
C TYR A 176 -30.93 18.79 1.06
N ALA A 177 -30.07 19.00 2.05
CA ALA A 177 -30.20 20.11 3.00
C ALA A 177 -30.11 21.48 2.28
N ALA A 178 -29.18 21.62 1.34
CA ALA A 178 -29.04 22.82 0.51
C ALA A 178 -30.26 23.04 -0.40
N PHE A 179 -30.87 21.97 -0.90
CA PHE A 179 -32.12 22.04 -1.67
C PHE A 179 -33.28 22.53 -0.79
N LEU A 180 -33.47 21.96 0.40
CA LEU A 180 -34.49 22.41 1.35
C LEU A 180 -34.32 23.88 1.74
N ALA A 181 -33.08 24.32 1.98
CA ALA A 181 -32.78 25.71 2.31
C ALA A 181 -33.11 26.70 1.18
N ARG A 182 -33.17 26.23 -0.08
CA ARG A 182 -33.52 27.06 -1.25
C ARG A 182 -34.99 26.97 -1.63
N GLN A 183 -35.79 26.15 -0.95
CA GLN A 183 -37.21 26.05 -1.28
C GLN A 183 -37.92 27.36 -0.93
N PRO A 184 -38.74 27.89 -1.86
CA PRO A 184 -39.56 29.05 -1.57
C PRO A 184 -40.55 28.70 -0.45
N VAL A 185 -40.59 29.53 0.59
CA VAL A 185 -41.61 29.45 1.63
C VAL A 185 -42.85 30.18 1.13
N TYR A 186 -43.96 29.46 1.00
CA TYR A 186 -45.25 30.03 0.63
C TYR A 186 -46.06 30.32 1.90
N HIS A 187 -46.56 31.55 2.03
CA HIS A 187 -47.45 31.97 3.11
C HIS A 187 -48.83 32.34 2.54
N ASP A 188 -49.86 31.60 2.95
CA ASP A 188 -51.24 31.91 2.59
C ASP A 188 -51.77 33.05 3.46
N VAL A 189 -51.96 34.22 2.84
CA VAL A 189 -52.43 35.44 3.53
C VAL A 189 -53.87 35.28 3.98
N LYS A 190 -54.14 35.51 5.27
CA LYS A 190 -55.50 35.49 5.83
C LYS A 190 -56.08 36.89 5.95
N PHE A 191 -57.41 36.98 5.89
CA PHE A 191 -58.11 38.27 6.05
C PHE A 191 -57.81 38.87 7.42
N GLY A 192 -57.28 40.11 7.44
CA GLY A 192 -56.88 40.83 8.66
C GLY A 192 -55.38 40.78 8.97
N GLU A 193 -54.57 40.02 8.23
CA GLU A 193 -53.10 40.10 8.35
C GLU A 193 -52.56 41.37 7.68
N ALA A 194 -51.63 42.05 8.34
CA ALA A 194 -50.95 43.23 7.80
C ALA A 194 -49.65 42.82 7.08
N LEU A 195 -49.41 43.42 5.90
CA LEU A 195 -48.20 43.17 5.09
C LEU A 195 -46.90 43.45 5.85
N SER A 196 -46.90 44.43 6.77
CA SER A 196 -45.73 44.77 7.60
C SER A 196 -45.34 43.64 8.55
N THR A 197 -46.32 42.92 9.11
CA THR A 197 -46.07 41.81 10.05
C THR A 197 -45.55 40.58 9.31
N ILE A 198 -46.05 40.34 8.09
CA ILE A 198 -45.54 39.27 7.21
C ILE A 198 -44.08 39.58 6.81
N ALA A 199 -43.77 40.83 6.48
CA ALA A 199 -42.41 41.24 6.14
C ALA A 199 -41.42 41.08 7.31
N GLU A 200 -41.83 41.36 8.56
CA GLU A 200 -41.02 41.11 9.76
C GLU A 200 -40.78 39.61 10.03
N GLN A 201 -41.74 38.75 9.67
CA GLN A 201 -41.65 37.31 9.93
C GLN A 201 -40.71 36.57 8.96
N TYR A 202 -40.52 37.10 7.76
CA TYR A 202 -39.71 36.47 6.70
C TYR A 202 -38.50 37.33 6.26
N GLY A 203 -38.24 38.45 6.94
CA GLY A 203 -37.17 39.41 6.67
C GLY A 203 -35.96 39.27 7.58
#